data_AF-A0A8J6E2J5-F1
#
_entry.id   AF-A0A8J6E2J5-F1
#
_cell.length_a   1.000
_cell.length_b   1.000
_cell.length_c   1.000
_cell.angle_alpha   90.00
_cell.angle_beta   90.00
_cell.angle_gamma   90.00
#
_symmetry.space_group_name_H-M   'P 1'
#
loop_
_entity.id
_entity.type
_entity.pdbx_description
1 polymer ?
#
loop_
_entity_poly.entity_id
_entity_poly.type
_entity_poly.pdbx_seq_one_letter_code
_entity_poly.pdbx_strand_id
1 'polypeptide(L)'
;CQNVIESSLTVAKALADDVDFHSFPFEAFGKGLIKKARTSPDAFVQLALQLAHYRDKGKFCLTYEASMTRLYREGRTETVRSCTNESSAFVLAMTNPKIS
;
A
#
# COMPACT_ATOMS: atom_id res chain seq x y z
N CYS A 1 32.56 9.59 24.37
CA CYS A 1 31.32 8.79 24.30
C CYS A 1 30.06 9.64 24.44
N GLN A 2 29.96 10.57 25.41
CA GLN A 2 28.78 11.43 25.60
C GLN A 2 28.37 12.20 24.34
N ASN A 3 29.30 12.90 23.69
CA ASN A 3 29.01 13.65 22.46
C ASN A 3 28.42 12.78 21.33
N VAL A 4 28.84 11.51 21.23
CA VAL A 4 28.33 10.57 20.20
C VAL A 4 26.92 10.11 20.53
N ILE A 5 26.61 9.94 21.82
CA ILE A 5 25.26 9.60 22.29
C ILE A 5 24.32 10.78 22.04
N GLU A 6 24.75 12.00 22.36
CA GLU A 6 23.95 13.22 22.17
C GLU A 6 23.69 13.51 20.69
N SER A 7 24.69 13.34 19.82
CA SER A 7 24.51 13.51 18.38
C SER A 7 23.54 12.47 17.81
N SER A 8 23.67 11.21 18.22
CA SER A 8 22.79 10.12 17.78
C SER A 8 21.34 10.34 18.25
N LEU A 9 21.15 10.81 19.47
CA LEU A 9 19.82 11.14 20.01
C LEU A 9 19.17 12.29 19.25
N THR A 10 19.94 13.31 18.88
CA THR A 10 19.45 14.44 18.09
C THR A 10 18.91 13.97 16.73
N VAL A 11 19.65 13.10 16.05
CA VAL A 11 19.22 12.51 14.78
C VAL A 11 17.98 11.64 14.96
N ALA A 12 17.96 10.77 15.97
CA ALA A 12 16.84 9.87 16.22
C ALA A 12 15.54 10.63 16.54
N LYS A 13 15.62 11.71 17.33
CA LYS A 13 14.47 12.57 17.63
C LYS A 13 13.92 13.24 16.38
N ALA A 14 14.79 13.86 15.58
CA ALA A 14 14.37 14.51 14.34
C ALA A 14 13.68 13.53 13.38
N LEU A 15 14.18 12.30 13.27
CA LEU A 15 13.56 11.25 12.46
C LEU A 15 12.21 10.77 13.03
N ALA A 16 12.09 10.68 14.35
CA ALA A 16 10.84 10.27 14.99
C ALA A 16 9.75 11.35 14.85
N ASP A 17 10.13 12.62 14.96
CA ASP A 17 9.21 13.77 14.88
C ASP A 17 8.70 14.02 13.44
N ASP A 18 9.41 13.52 12.41
CA ASP A 18 9.04 13.65 10.98
C ASP A 18 8.08 12.54 10.49
N VAL A 19 7.74 11.57 11.34
CA VAL A 19 6.81 10.49 10.98
C VAL A 19 5.36 10.91 11.22
N ASP A 20 4.59 11.06 10.14
CA ASP A 20 3.12 11.14 10.19
C ASP A 20 2.52 9.73 10.07
N PHE A 21 1.74 9.32 11.07
CA PHE A 21 1.13 7.99 11.15
C PHE A 21 -0.36 8.07 11.45
N HIS A 22 -1.16 7.48 10.56
CA HIS A 22 -2.60 7.36 10.74
C HIS A 22 -3.03 5.90 10.67
N SER A 23 -3.77 5.44 11.68
CA SER A 23 -4.35 4.09 11.76
C SER A 23 -5.83 4.19 12.03
N PHE A 24 -6.63 3.47 11.25
CA PHE A 24 -8.08 3.44 11.39
C PHE A 24 -8.64 2.03 11.22
N PRO A 25 -9.62 1.62 12.04
CA PRO A 25 -10.34 0.36 11.83
C PRO A 25 -11.35 0.54 10.68
N PHE A 26 -11.37 -0.41 9.76
CA PHE A 26 -12.40 -0.50 8.72
C PHE A 26 -13.44 -1.55 9.10
N GLU A 27 -14.65 -1.11 9.47
CA GLU A 27 -15.69 -1.99 10.03
C GLU A 27 -16.84 -2.29 9.07
N ALA A 28 -16.90 -1.64 7.90
CA ALA A 28 -18.03 -1.79 6.98
C ALA A 28 -18.16 -3.21 6.40
N PHE A 29 -17.04 -3.89 6.18
CA PHE A 29 -16.99 -5.31 5.80
C PHE A 29 -15.58 -5.88 5.98
N GLY A 30 -15.45 -7.21 5.83
CA GLY A 30 -14.16 -7.88 5.80
C GLY A 30 -14.04 -8.89 4.65
N LYS A 31 -13.04 -9.78 4.76
CA LYS A 31 -12.74 -10.80 3.74
C LYS A 31 -13.93 -11.67 3.32
N GLY A 32 -14.93 -11.84 4.20
CA GLY A 32 -16.12 -12.63 3.92
C GLY A 32 -16.93 -12.08 2.74
N LEU A 33 -17.10 -10.76 2.65
CA LEU A 33 -17.83 -10.14 1.54
C LEU A 33 -17.02 -10.20 0.24
N ILE A 34 -15.71 -9.91 0.32
CA ILE A 34 -14.82 -9.92 -0.85
C ILE A 34 -14.75 -11.32 -1.48
N LYS A 35 -14.67 -12.36 -0.65
CA LYS A 35 -14.65 -13.75 -1.15
C LYS A 35 -15.96 -14.17 -1.81
N LYS A 36 -17.11 -13.60 -1.42
CA LYS A 36 -18.39 -13.86 -2.11
C LYS A 36 -18.38 -13.34 -3.55
N ALA A 37 -17.63 -12.28 -3.83
CA ALA A 37 -17.39 -11.76 -5.18
C ALA A 37 -16.31 -12.56 -5.95
N ARG A 38 -15.81 -13.67 -5.39
CA ARG A 38 -14.74 -14.51 -5.98
C ARG A 38 -13.43 -13.77 -6.23
N THR A 39 -13.14 -12.77 -5.41
CA THR A 39 -11.92 -11.96 -5.50
C THR A 39 -10.99 -12.25 -4.32
N SER A 40 -9.67 -12.19 -4.55
CA SER A 40 -8.70 -12.21 -3.45
C SER A 40 -8.86 -10.97 -2.58
N PRO A 41 -8.98 -11.11 -1.24
CA PRO A 41 -9.03 -9.96 -0.33
C PRO A 41 -7.83 -9.03 -0.47
N ASP A 42 -6.66 -9.60 -0.71
CA ASP A 42 -5.40 -8.87 -0.87
C ASP A 42 -5.38 -8.04 -2.15
N ALA A 43 -5.66 -8.67 -3.30
CA ALA A 43 -5.77 -7.97 -4.58
C ALA A 43 -6.87 -6.89 -4.59
N PHE A 44 -7.98 -7.13 -3.86
CA PHE A 44 -9.03 -6.12 -3.69
C PHE A 44 -8.51 -4.87 -2.98
N VAL A 45 -7.77 -5.05 -1.87
CA VAL A 45 -7.16 -3.93 -1.13
C VAL A 45 -6.11 -3.22 -1.99
N GLN A 46 -5.28 -3.96 -2.74
CA GLN A 46 -4.31 -3.35 -3.66
C GLN A 46 -4.97 -2.45 -4.71
N LEU A 47 -6.06 -2.89 -5.34
CA LEU A 47 -6.81 -2.06 -6.29
C LEU A 47 -7.49 -0.87 -5.62
N ALA A 48 -8.02 -1.03 -4.41
CA ALA A 48 -8.58 0.06 -3.63
C ALA A 48 -7.53 1.13 -3.30
N LEU A 49 -6.30 0.72 -2.96
CA LEU A 49 -5.17 1.62 -2.72
C LEU A 49 -4.76 2.37 -4.01
N GLN A 50 -4.73 1.69 -5.17
CA GLN A 50 -4.49 2.37 -6.46
C GLN A 50 -5.55 3.43 -6.74
N LEU A 51 -6.82 3.11 -6.51
CA LEU A 51 -7.93 4.05 -6.70
C LEU A 51 -7.86 5.23 -5.74
N ALA A 52 -7.59 4.98 -4.46
CA ALA A 52 -7.44 6.01 -3.44
C ALA A 52 -6.28 6.95 -3.78
N HIS A 53 -5.12 6.40 -4.15
CA HIS A 53 -3.95 7.19 -4.54
C HIS A 53 -4.23 8.05 -5.76
N TYR A 54 -4.86 7.49 -6.80
CA TYR A 54 -5.19 8.26 -8.00
C TYR A 54 -6.22 9.37 -7.71
N ARG A 55 -7.20 9.13 -6.83
CA ARG A 55 -8.15 10.18 -6.41
C ARG A 55 -7.49 11.31 -5.63
N ASP A 56 -6.49 11.00 -4.80
CA ASP A 56 -5.75 12.00 -4.02
C ASP A 56 -4.72 12.77 -4.86
N LYS A 57 -3.96 12.08 -5.74
CA LYS A 57 -2.82 12.66 -6.46
C LYS A 57 -3.05 12.96 -7.94
N GLY A 58 -4.11 12.43 -8.55
CA GLY A 58 -4.41 12.58 -9.98
C GLY A 58 -3.46 11.85 -10.93
N LYS A 59 -2.58 10.99 -10.41
CA LYS A 59 -1.59 10.23 -11.20
C LYS A 59 -1.33 8.85 -10.59
N PHE A 60 -0.80 7.96 -11.42
CA PHE A 60 -0.33 6.64 -10.98
C PHE A 60 1.10 6.69 -10.44
N CYS A 61 1.45 5.77 -9.57
CA CYS A 61 2.80 5.61 -9.03
C CYS A 61 3.22 4.14 -9.01
N LEU A 62 4.54 3.90 -9.14
CA LEU A 62 5.08 2.55 -9.03
C LEU A 62 4.89 2.04 -7.61
N THR A 63 4.13 0.96 -7.49
CA THR A 63 3.74 0.40 -6.19
C THR A 63 4.54 -0.88 -5.93
N TYR A 64 5.10 -0.96 -4.72
CA TYR A 64 5.81 -2.13 -4.21
C TYR A 64 4.89 -2.91 -3.27
N GLU A 65 4.69 -4.18 -3.55
CA GLU A 65 4.02 -5.13 -2.68
C GLU A 65 4.97 -6.30 -2.39
N ALA A 66 5.20 -6.58 -1.10
CA ALA A 66 6.05 -7.68 -0.69
C ALA A 66 5.34 -9.02 -0.84
N SER A 67 5.87 -9.91 -1.67
CA SER A 67 5.41 -11.29 -1.80
C SER A 67 6.45 -12.26 -1.24
N MET A 68 6.03 -13.18 -0.38
CA MET A 68 6.95 -14.11 0.29
C MET A 68 7.48 -15.18 -0.66
N THR A 69 8.79 -15.42 -0.63
CA THR A 69 9.46 -16.48 -1.41
C THR A 69 9.88 -17.67 -0.55
N ARG A 70 9.18 -17.88 0.57
CA ARG A 70 9.50 -18.90 1.60
C ARG A 70 9.50 -20.35 1.12
N LEU A 71 9.02 -20.61 -0.09
CA LEU A 71 9.12 -21.93 -0.73
C LEU A 71 10.57 -22.30 -1.08
N TYR A 72 11.46 -21.32 -1.22
CA TYR A 72 12.87 -21.50 -1.55
C TYR A 72 13.74 -21.40 -0.30
N ARG A 73 14.85 -22.15 -0.27
CA ARG A 73 15.85 -22.04 0.81
C ARG A 73 16.35 -20.61 0.90
N GLU A 74 16.32 -20.05 2.11
CA GLU A 74 16.71 -18.65 2.39
C GLU A 74 15.84 -17.60 1.67
N GLY A 75 14.67 -18.01 1.15
CA GLY A 75 13.71 -17.12 0.52
C GLY A 75 13.20 -16.05 1.50
N ARG A 76 13.29 -14.79 1.06
CA ARG A 76 12.77 -13.61 1.77
C ARG A 76 11.49 -13.13 1.07
N THR A 77 11.62 -12.13 0.21
CA THR A 77 10.51 -11.47 -0.48
C THR A 77 10.90 -11.16 -1.92
N GLU A 78 9.91 -11.14 -2.81
CA GLU A 78 9.97 -10.54 -4.14
C GLU A 78 8.94 -9.40 -4.23
N THR A 79 9.09 -8.53 -5.21
CA THR A 79 8.23 -7.39 -5.52
C THR A 79 7.11 -7.80 -6.46
N VAL A 80 5.87 -7.68 -5.99
CA VAL A 80 4.70 -7.57 -6.87
C VAL A 80 4.50 -6.10 -7.22
N ARG A 81 4.30 -5.82 -8.51
CA ARG A 81 4.07 -4.46 -9.02
C ARG A 81 2.58 -4.28 -9.30
N SER A 82 1.83 -3.83 -8.30
CA SER A 82 0.36 -3.78 -8.35
C SER A 82 -0.19 -2.66 -9.27
N CYS A 83 0.66 -1.69 -9.64
CA CYS A 83 0.36 -0.70 -10.69
C CYS A 83 0.63 -1.32 -12.07
N THR A 84 -0.40 -1.90 -12.68
CA THR A 84 -0.38 -2.49 -14.03
C THR A 84 -1.28 -1.69 -14.96
N ASN A 85 -1.27 -2.02 -16.26
CA ASN A 85 -2.17 -1.39 -17.22
C ASN A 85 -3.63 -1.68 -16.89
N GLU A 86 -3.94 -2.90 -16.43
CA GLU A 86 -5.29 -3.34 -16.08
C GLU A 86 -5.80 -2.62 -14.82
N SER A 87 -4.96 -2.49 -13.78
CA SER A 87 -5.35 -1.75 -12.58
C SER A 87 -5.53 -0.26 -12.88
N SER A 88 -4.68 0.31 -13.75
CA SER A 88 -4.83 1.70 -14.21
C SER A 88 -6.12 1.91 -14.99
N ALA A 89 -6.46 1.01 -15.92
CA ALA A 89 -7.70 1.08 -16.69
C ALA A 89 -8.94 1.00 -15.79
N PHE A 90 -8.94 0.11 -14.80
CA PHE A 90 -10.00 0.01 -13.80
C PHE A 90 -10.17 1.34 -13.02
N VAL A 91 -9.08 1.92 -12.54
CA VAL A 91 -9.11 3.19 -11.78
C VAL A 91 -9.64 4.35 -12.63
N LEU A 92 -9.22 4.43 -13.89
CA LEU A 92 -9.72 5.45 -14.84
C LEU A 92 -11.22 5.28 -15.11
N ALA A 93 -11.71 4.04 -15.24
CA ALA A 93 -13.14 3.78 -15.39
C ALA A 93 -13.93 4.23 -14.14
N MET A 94 -13.44 3.92 -12.94
CA MET A 94 -14.05 4.26 -11.64
C MET A 94 -14.02 5.77 -11.29
N THR A 95 -13.28 6.56 -12.06
CA THR A 95 -13.18 8.03 -11.87
C THR A 95 -13.91 8.80 -12.97
N ASN A 96 -14.38 8.13 -14.01
CA ASN A 96 -15.12 8.75 -15.10
C ASN A 96 -16.64 8.69 -14.84
N PRO A 97 -17.32 9.84 -14.68
CA PRO A 97 -18.75 9.88 -14.36
C PRO A 97 -19.67 9.41 -15.51
N LYS A 98 -19.15 9.19 -16.72
CA LYS A 98 -19.91 8.62 -17.84
C LYS A 98 -19.88 7.09 -17.88
N ILE A 99 -18.96 6.48 -17.13
CA ILE A 99 -18.73 5.03 -17.10
C ILE A 99 -19.13 4.45 -15.74
N SER A 100 -18.91 5.21 -14.65
CA SER A 100 -19.24 4.84 -13.28
C SER A 100 -20.70 5.03 -12.91
#